data_AF-A0A8S3JHS1-F1
#
_entry.id   AF-A0A8S3JHS1-F1
#
_cell.length_a   1.000
_cell.length_b   1.000
_cell.length_c   1.000
_cell.angle_alpha   90.00
_cell.angle_beta   90.00
_cell.angle_gamma   90.00
#
_symmetry.space_group_name_H-M   'P 1'
#
loop_
_entity.id
_entity.type
_entity.pdbx_description
1 polymer ?
#
loop_
_entity_poly.entity_id
_entity_poly.type
_entity_poly.pdbx_seq_one_letter_code
_entity_poly.pdbx_strand_id
1 'polypeptide(L)'
;AQQLTIGLLEKLTKSAVITYDQLKTGMLRLFDDIEDIHLDVPNVYEQLQTLLKQLEEKKVLNHDLTASLPQKGRKRGTSESENNKQEKS
;
A
#
# COMPACT_ATOMS: atom_id res chain seq x y z
N ALA A 1 14.45 8.75 -10.79
CA ALA A 1 13.45 9.26 -9.84
C ALA A 1 13.34 8.37 -8.59
N GLN A 2 13.05 7.07 -8.74
CA GLN A 2 12.81 6.15 -7.60
C GLN A 2 13.92 6.16 -6.52
N GLN A 3 15.21 6.20 -6.89
CA GLN A 3 16.30 6.24 -5.90
C GLN A 3 16.27 7.47 -4.97
N LEU A 4 15.83 8.63 -5.47
CA LEU A 4 15.71 9.83 -4.65
C LEU A 4 14.57 9.68 -3.65
N THR A 5 13.43 9.15 -4.09
CA THR A 5 12.28 8.86 -3.22
C THR A 5 12.65 7.86 -2.13
N ILE A 6 13.34 6.77 -2.48
CA ILE A 6 13.79 5.76 -1.52
C ILE A 6 14.77 6.36 -0.51
N GLY A 7 15.77 7.09 -0.99
CA GLY A 7 16.75 7.73 -0.11
C GLY A 7 16.12 8.77 0.83
N LEU A 8 15.08 9.48 0.36
CA LEU A 8 14.32 10.41 1.19
C LEU A 8 13.52 9.67 2.26
N LEU A 9 12.72 8.66 1.90
CA LEU A 9 11.93 7.88 2.84
C LEU A 9 12.80 7.17 3.88
N GLU A 10 13.96 6.66 3.48
CA GLU A 10 14.95 6.07 4.38
C GLU A 10 15.46 7.11 5.40
N LYS A 11 15.81 8.32 4.94
CA LYS A 11 16.27 9.39 5.86
C LYS A 11 15.19 9.82 6.84
N LEU A 12 13.97 10.05 6.34
CA LEU A 12 12.86 10.55 7.16
C LEU A 12 12.41 9.54 8.23
N THR A 13 12.44 8.24 7.91
CA THR A 13 12.13 7.19 8.89
C THR A 13 13.25 7.01 9.92
N LYS A 14 14.52 6.98 9.49
CA LYS A 14 15.67 6.89 10.39
C LYS A 14 15.81 8.09 11.34
N SER A 15 15.38 9.27 10.90
CA SER A 15 15.35 10.48 11.74
C SER A 15 14.06 10.62 12.56
N ALA A 16 13.17 9.62 12.54
CA ALA A 16 11.87 9.63 13.21
C ALA A 16 10.96 10.82 12.85
N VAL A 17 11.21 11.46 11.69
CA VAL A 17 10.35 12.54 11.16
C VAL A 17 9.05 11.94 10.62
N ILE A 18 9.13 10.75 10.05
CA ILE A 18 7.98 9.92 9.69
C ILE A 18 8.07 8.64 10.52
N THR A 19 7.04 8.37 11.31
CA THR A 19 6.90 7.10 12.05
C THR A 19 6.55 5.96 11.10
N TYR A 20 6.84 4.72 11.51
CA TYR A 20 6.45 3.54 10.74
C TYR A 20 4.95 3.51 10.43
N ASP A 21 4.09 3.82 11.41
CA ASP A 21 2.63 3.80 11.23
C ASP A 21 2.15 4.84 10.22
N GLN A 22 2.78 6.03 10.20
CA GLN A 22 2.49 7.05 9.19
C GLN A 22 2.90 6.58 7.79
N LEU A 23 4.08 5.98 7.66
CA LEU A 23 4.54 5.45 6.38
C LEU A 23 3.65 4.30 5.89
N LYS A 24 3.31 3.37 6.78
CA LYS A 24 2.40 2.26 6.53
C LYS A 24 1.05 2.77 6.04
N THR A 25 0.47 3.75 6.72
CA THR A 25 -0.81 4.37 6.33
C THR A 25 -0.72 5.00 4.95
N GLY A 26 0.38 5.69 4.63
CA GLY A 26 0.62 6.24 3.30
C GLY A 26 0.69 5.16 2.20
N MET A 27 1.36 4.04 2.48
CA MET A 27 1.45 2.91 1.54
C MET A 27 0.08 2.24 1.32
N LEU A 28 -0.70 2.05 2.39
CA LEU A 28 -2.05 1.47 2.26
C LEU A 28 -2.97 2.33 1.40
N ARG A 29 -2.93 3.67 1.56
CA ARG A 29 -3.67 4.59 0.68
C ARG A 29 -3.26 4.43 -0.79
N LEU A 30 -1.96 4.31 -1.05
CA LEU A 30 -1.46 4.07 -2.41
C LEU A 30 -1.96 2.73 -2.97
N PHE A 31 -2.12 1.71 -2.12
CA PHE A 31 -2.64 0.41 -2.52
C PHE A 31 -4.14 0.45 -2.80
N ASP A 32 -4.91 1.23 -2.03
CA ASP A 32 -6.35 1.41 -2.24
C ASP A 32 -6.62 2.11 -3.58
N ASP A 33 -5.81 3.11 -3.94
CA ASP A 33 -5.95 3.89 -5.19
C ASP A 33 -5.22 3.25 -6.39
N ILE A 34 -4.60 2.06 -6.23
CA ILE A 34 -3.69 1.51 -7.25
C ILE A 34 -4.39 1.17 -8.57
N GLU A 35 -5.67 0.78 -8.52
CA GLU A 35 -6.45 0.49 -9.73
C GLU A 35 -6.69 1.74 -10.56
N ASP A 36 -6.98 2.87 -9.91
CA ASP A 36 -7.15 4.16 -10.58
C ASP A 36 -5.82 4.65 -11.15
N ILE A 37 -4.74 4.55 -10.38
CA ILE A 37 -3.39 4.90 -10.86
C ILE A 37 -2.97 4.01 -12.04
N HIS A 38 -3.40 2.75 -12.06
CA HIS A 38 -3.10 1.83 -13.16
C HIS A 38 -3.70 2.27 -14.51
N LEU A 39 -4.83 2.98 -14.49
CA LEU A 39 -5.46 3.53 -15.70
C LEU A 39 -4.52 4.49 -16.44
N ASP A 40 -3.79 5.31 -15.68
CA ASP A 40 -2.82 6.26 -16.22
C ASP A 40 -1.42 5.66 -16.37
N VAL A 41 -1.04 4.73 -15.48
CA VAL A 41 0.28 4.11 -15.40
C VAL A 41 0.17 2.58 -15.52
N PRO A 42 0.25 2.01 -16.74
CA PRO A 42 0.08 0.58 -16.98
C PRO A 42 1.05 -0.33 -16.21
N ASN A 43 2.22 0.18 -15.82
CA ASN A 43 3.25 -0.62 -15.15
C ASN A 43 3.34 -0.34 -13.63
N VAL A 44 2.32 0.31 -13.04
CA VAL A 44 2.35 0.73 -11.62
C VAL A 44 2.63 -0.42 -10.65
N TYR A 45 2.03 -1.60 -10.88
CA TYR A 45 2.20 -2.76 -9.99
C TYR A 45 3.67 -3.24 -9.93
N GLU A 46 4.33 -3.36 -11.09
CA GLU A 46 5.74 -3.78 -11.16
C GLU A 46 6.68 -2.72 -10.56
N GLN A 47 6.39 -1.45 -10.84
CA GLN A 47 7.15 -0.33 -10.30
C GLN A 47 7.03 -0.25 -8.78
N LEU A 48 5.82 -0.44 -8.24
CA LEU A 48 5.57 -0.41 -6.82
C LEU A 48 6.14 -1.64 -6.11
N GLN A 49 6.06 -2.83 -6.73
CA GLN A 49 6.70 -4.03 -6.20
C GLN A 49 8.23 -3.86 -6.09
N THR A 50 8.86 -3.27 -7.11
CA THR A 50 10.30 -2.96 -7.07
C THR A 50 10.63 -1.94 -5.98
N LEU A 51 9.81 -0.89 -5.84
CA LEU A 51 9.97 0.14 -4.81
C LEU A 51 9.88 -0.46 -3.40
N LEU A 52 8.84 -1.26 -3.13
CA LEU A 52 8.60 -1.86 -1.82
C LEU A 52 9.72 -2.82 -1.44
N LYS A 53 10.19 -3.65 -2.38
CA LYS A 53 11.33 -4.55 -2.16
C LYS A 53 12.59 -3.79 -1.75
N GLN A 54 12.90 -2.67 -2.41
CA GLN A 54 14.07 -1.86 -2.06
C GLN A 54 13.93 -1.17 -0.70
N LEU A 55 12.71 -0.76 -0.32
CA LEU A 55 12.43 -0.22 1.01
C LEU A 55 12.54 -1.29 2.11
N GLU A 56 12.11 -2.51 1.82
CA GLU A 56 12.24 -3.67 2.71
C GLU A 56 13.72 -4.05 2.92
N GLU A 57 14.52 -4.12 1.84
CA GLU A 57 15.97 -4.35 1.92
C GLU A 57 16.69 -3.31 2.80
N LYS A 58 16.19 -2.07 2.79
CA LYS A 58 16.68 -0.96 3.62
C LYS A 58 16.11 -0.94 5.04
N LYS A 59 15.27 -1.91 5.40
CA LYS A 59 14.55 -2.01 6.69
C LYS A 59 13.69 -0.77 6.99
N VAL A 60 13.19 -0.12 5.94
CA VAL A 60 12.25 1.00 6.05
C VAL A 60 10.82 0.49 6.21
N LEU A 61 10.52 -0.67 5.60
CA LEU A 61 9.23 -1.35 5.68
C LEU A 61 9.40 -2.79 6.16
N ASN A 62 8.31 -3.37 6.67
CA ASN A 62 8.25 -4.79 7.04
C ASN A 62 7.74 -5.62 5.86
N HIS A 63 8.14 -6.89 5.85
CA HIS A 63 7.73 -7.87 4.84
C HIS A 63 6.21 -7.96 4.67
N ASP A 64 5.45 -7.92 5.77
CA ASP A 64 3.98 -8.01 5.75
C ASP A 64 3.32 -6.90 4.92
N LEU A 65 3.89 -5.69 4.94
CA LEU A 65 3.36 -4.58 4.15
C LEU A 65 3.70 -4.76 2.68
N THR A 66 4.92 -5.21 2.35
CA THR A 66 5.30 -5.53 0.97
C THR A 66 4.39 -6.61 0.38
N ALA A 67 4.08 -7.64 1.17
CA ALA A 67 3.21 -8.74 0.77
C ALA A 67 1.73 -8.34 0.60
N SER A 68 1.32 -7.22 1.19
CA SER A 68 -0.06 -6.72 1.12
C SER A 68 -0.39 -5.96 -0.18
N LEU A 69 0.59 -5.76 -1.07
CA LEU A 69 0.38 -5.13 -2.37
C LEU A 69 -0.71 -5.87 -3.17
N PRO A 70 -1.79 -5.19 -3.61
CA PRO A 70 -2.84 -5.82 -4.40
C PRO A 70 -2.28 -6.40 -5.69
N GLN A 71 -2.71 -7.61 -6.05
CA GLN A 71 -2.38 -8.19 -7.35
C GLN A 71 -3.39 -7.71 -8.40
N LYS A 72 -2.89 -7.44 -9.61
CA LYS A 72 -3.70 -7.08 -10.77
C LYS A 72 -4.79 -8.14 -11.01
N GLY A 73 -6.05 -7.75 -10.87
CA GLY A 73 -7.19 -8.57 -11.31
C GLY A 73 -7.76 -9.54 -10.30
N ARG A 74 -7.86 -9.19 -9.00
CA ARG A 74 -8.84 -9.85 -8.14
C ARG A 74 -9.73 -8.83 -7.44
N LYS A 75 -10.82 -8.47 -8.13
CA LYS A 75 -12.03 -7.91 -7.51
C LYS A 75 -12.37 -8.74 -6.29
N ARG A 76 -12.01 -8.27 -5.09
CA ARG A 76 -12.69 -8.69 -3.87
C ARG A 76 -13.96 -7.87 -3.86
N GLY A 77 -15.03 -8.47 -4.35
CA GLY A 77 -16.36 -7.89 -4.19
C GLY A 77 -16.57 -7.59 -2.72
N THR A 78 -16.71 -6.31 -2.39
CA THR A 78 -17.43 -5.89 -1.21
C THR A 78 -18.89 -6.14 -1.50
N SER A 79 -19.41 -7.25 -0.99
CA SER A 79 -20.84 -7.35 -0.67
C SER A 79 -20.95 -7.48 0.84
N GLU A 80 -20.67 -6.38 1.54
CA GLU A 80 -21.48 -6.07 2.72
C GLU A 80 -22.88 -5.76 2.19
N SER A 81 -23.70 -6.81 2.07
CA SER A 81 -25.14 -6.68 1.87
C SER A 81 -25.82 -7.36 3.05
N GLU A 82 -26.17 -6.49 3.99
CA GLU A 82 -27.21 -6.55 5.01
C GLU A 82 -28.15 -7.77 4.97
N ASN A 83 -28.28 -8.47 6.11
CA ASN A 83 -29.41 -9.31 6.54
C ASN A 83 -29.17 -9.64 8.04
N ASN A 84 -30.07 -9.49 9.03
CA ASN A 84 -31.52 -9.42 9.03
C ASN A 84 -32.01 -8.83 10.38
N LYS A 85 -32.78 -7.75 10.27
CA LYS A 85 -33.96 -7.34 11.07
C LYS A 85 -34.15 -7.89 12.50
N GLN A 86 -34.12 -6.96 13.46
CA GLN A 86 -34.91 -7.03 14.68
C GLN A 86 -36.40 -7.00 14.31
N GLU A 87 -37.18 -8.00 14.69
CA GLU A 87 -38.63 -7.83 14.80
C GLU A 87 -39.15 -8.51 16.07
N LYS A 88 -39.69 -7.66 16.94
CA LYS A 88 -40.49 -7.98 18.12
C LYS A 88 -41.72 -8.79 17.71
N SER A 89 -42.05 -9.83 18.49
CA SER A 89 -43.36 -10.01 19.14
C SER A 89 -43.27 -11.18 20.13
#